data_AF-A0A661BP24-F1
#
_entry.id   AF-A0A661BP24-F1
#
_cell.length_a   1.000
_cell.length_b   1.000
_cell.length_c   1.000
_cell.angle_alpha   90.00
_cell.angle_beta   90.00
_cell.angle_gamma   90.00
#
_symmetry.space_group_name_H-M   'P 1'
#
loop_
_entity.id
_entity.type
_entity.pdbx_description
1 polymer ?
#
loop_
_entity_poly.entity_id
_entity_poly.type
_entity_poly.pdbx_seq_one_letter_code
_entity_poly.pdbx_strand_id
1 'polypeptide(L)'
;MKILVLNSGSSSLKFQLFKETDLSVLAFGLVEKIGDSQSAAKLTFVDSSGYEKELTRSDSVADHREAIMSMIELLQASGTLVDLSELAGVGHRVVHGGETFHQPIQIDETIITAIEDLIPLAPLHNPANLVGIRVAMEYAAHIPQVAVFDTAFHQSLPEHAYIYALPYALYEEHKVRRYGFHGTSHSYVAQQAAHYLNKPLEQLNIITLHLGNGASAAAIKNGKCIDTSMGLTPLEGLVMGTRSGDLDPAILFYLGRECGLDLEALDTLLNKESGLKGICGDNDMRAITNAAEQGDSQAMLALTIFCYRLKKYIGAYMAALGGVDCIV
;
A
#
# COMPACT_ATOMS: atom_id res chain seq x y z
N MET A 1 20.60 -7.22 -17.45
CA MET A 1 20.33 -6.96 -16.04
C MET A 1 18.86 -6.58 -15.86
N LYS A 2 18.28 -6.94 -14.72
CA LYS A 2 16.85 -6.87 -14.43
C LYS A 2 16.62 -6.39 -13.00
N ILE A 3 15.48 -5.77 -12.72
CA ILE A 3 15.10 -5.34 -11.36
C ILE A 3 13.85 -6.11 -10.95
N LEU A 4 13.92 -6.79 -9.81
CA LEU A 4 12.78 -7.49 -9.22
C LEU A 4 12.16 -6.60 -8.14
N VAL A 5 10.85 -6.38 -8.19
CA VAL A 5 10.11 -5.65 -7.16
C VAL A 5 9.15 -6.60 -6.46
N LEU A 6 9.22 -6.63 -5.12
CA LEU A 6 8.44 -7.48 -4.25
C LEU A 6 7.53 -6.67 -3.33
N ASN A 7 6.31 -7.17 -3.16
CA ASN A 7 5.34 -6.66 -2.20
C ASN A 7 4.71 -7.84 -1.45
N SER A 8 5.28 -8.14 -0.29
CA SER A 8 4.85 -9.23 0.60
C SER A 8 3.78 -8.74 1.55
N GLY A 9 2.55 -9.22 1.38
CA GLY A 9 1.45 -9.09 2.34
C GLY A 9 1.36 -10.30 3.27
N SER A 10 0.45 -10.28 4.25
CA SER A 10 0.30 -11.37 5.23
C SER A 10 -0.01 -12.74 4.61
N SER A 11 -0.72 -12.78 3.48
CA SER A 11 -1.13 -14.01 2.79
C SER A 11 -0.94 -13.95 1.27
N SER A 12 -0.11 -13.02 0.79
CA SER A 12 0.19 -12.88 -0.64
C SER A 12 1.58 -12.32 -0.90
N LEU A 13 2.11 -12.62 -2.07
CA LEU A 13 3.33 -12.04 -2.62
C LEU A 13 3.03 -11.53 -4.03
N LYS A 14 3.04 -10.21 -4.22
CA LYS A 14 2.99 -9.60 -5.55
C LYS A 14 4.41 -9.31 -6.01
N PHE A 15 4.69 -9.56 -7.27
CA PHE A 15 6.01 -9.32 -7.83
C PHE A 15 5.96 -8.83 -9.28
N GLN A 16 6.96 -8.04 -9.66
CA GLN A 16 7.16 -7.57 -11.02
C GLN A 16 8.65 -7.60 -11.36
N LEU A 17 8.97 -8.03 -12.58
CA LEU A 17 10.32 -8.06 -13.12
C LEU A 17 10.43 -7.03 -14.23
N PHE A 18 11.37 -6.11 -14.07
CA PHE A 18 11.63 -5.02 -15.00
C PHE A 18 12.94 -5.24 -15.73
N LYS A 19 12.99 -4.78 -16.98
CA LYS A 19 14.25 -4.59 -17.70
C LYS A 19 14.91 -3.30 -17.20
N GLU A 20 16.14 -3.38 -16.73
CA GLU A 20 16.81 -2.23 -16.08
C GLU A 20 16.95 -1.01 -17.01
N THR A 21 17.18 -1.23 -18.30
CA THR A 21 17.53 -0.16 -19.26
C THR A 21 16.40 0.83 -19.54
N ASP A 22 15.15 0.36 -19.52
CA ASP A 22 13.97 1.12 -19.94
C ASP A 22 12.77 0.95 -18.99
N LEU A 23 12.92 0.16 -17.94
CA LEU A 23 11.86 -0.18 -16.97
C LEU A 23 10.60 -0.76 -17.61
N SER A 24 10.72 -1.39 -18.78
CA SER A 24 9.64 -2.18 -19.35
C SER A 24 9.38 -3.42 -18.48
N VAL A 25 8.10 -3.75 -18.32
CA VAL A 25 7.66 -4.94 -17.56
C VAL A 25 7.93 -6.18 -18.40
N LEU A 26 8.79 -7.06 -17.91
CA LEU A 26 9.07 -8.37 -18.53
C LEU A 26 8.09 -9.43 -18.05
N ALA A 27 7.74 -9.37 -16.76
CA ALA A 27 6.80 -10.27 -16.13
C ALA A 27 6.18 -9.65 -14.88
N PHE A 28 4.98 -10.06 -14.52
CA PHE A 28 4.34 -9.74 -13.25
C PHE A 28 3.52 -10.92 -12.76
N GLY A 29 3.41 -11.07 -11.44
CA GLY A 29 2.70 -12.20 -10.87
C GLY A 29 2.24 -11.98 -9.45
N LEU A 30 1.51 -12.99 -8.98
CA LEU A 30 0.88 -13.04 -7.67
C LEU A 30 0.96 -14.47 -7.17
N VAL A 31 1.47 -14.64 -5.95
CA VAL A 31 1.18 -15.79 -5.11
C VAL A 31 0.13 -15.36 -4.10
N GLU A 32 -0.99 -16.06 -4.04
CA GLU A 32 -2.11 -15.72 -3.16
C GLU A 32 -2.51 -16.89 -2.28
N LYS A 33 -3.20 -16.55 -1.17
CA LYS A 33 -3.67 -17.50 -0.15
C LYS A 33 -2.54 -18.36 0.43
N ILE A 34 -1.37 -17.75 0.63
CA ILE A 34 -0.23 -18.39 1.29
C ILE A 34 -0.66 -18.92 2.67
N GLY A 35 -0.32 -20.17 2.97
CA GLY A 35 -0.72 -20.90 4.17
C GLY A 35 -2.09 -21.58 4.08
N ASP A 36 -2.80 -21.45 2.95
CA ASP A 36 -4.09 -22.08 2.70
C ASP A 36 -3.98 -23.21 1.65
N SER A 37 -4.83 -24.22 1.77
CA SER A 37 -4.97 -25.30 0.79
C SER A 37 -5.40 -24.84 -0.62
N GLN A 38 -5.96 -23.64 -0.74
CA GLN A 38 -6.32 -22.99 -2.00
C GLN A 38 -5.24 -22.05 -2.54
N SER A 39 -3.99 -22.19 -2.08
CA SER A 39 -2.84 -21.44 -2.59
C SER A 39 -2.76 -21.51 -4.12
N ALA A 40 -2.39 -20.39 -4.74
CA ALA A 40 -2.14 -20.34 -6.18
C ALA A 40 -1.02 -19.35 -6.49
N ALA A 41 -0.21 -19.68 -7.48
CA ALA A 41 0.82 -18.82 -8.03
C ALA A 41 0.58 -18.59 -9.51
N LYS A 42 0.49 -17.33 -9.93
CA LYS A 42 0.24 -16.94 -11.32
C LYS A 42 1.32 -15.97 -11.79
N LEU A 43 1.76 -16.16 -13.03
CA LEU A 43 2.70 -15.31 -13.73
C LEU A 43 2.14 -14.94 -15.10
N THR A 44 2.13 -13.64 -15.40
CA THR A 44 1.92 -13.12 -16.75
C THR A 44 3.24 -12.54 -17.25
N PHE A 45 3.62 -12.83 -18.49
CA PHE A 45 4.88 -12.40 -19.05
C PHE A 45 4.84 -12.22 -20.57
N VAL A 46 5.80 -11.46 -21.10
CA VAL A 46 5.99 -11.29 -22.54
C VAL A 46 7.06 -12.27 -23.01
N ASP A 47 6.72 -13.13 -23.96
CA ASP A 47 7.67 -14.10 -24.51
C ASP A 47 8.61 -13.52 -25.58
N SER A 48 9.53 -14.33 -26.09
CA SER A 48 10.49 -13.91 -27.13
C SER A 48 9.85 -13.45 -28.45
N SER A 49 8.58 -13.79 -28.68
CA SER A 49 7.80 -13.35 -29.85
C SER A 49 6.97 -12.08 -29.59
N GLY A 50 7.05 -11.52 -28.38
CA GLY A 50 6.34 -10.29 -28.01
C GLY A 50 4.87 -10.50 -27.63
N TYR A 51 4.43 -11.75 -27.46
CA TYR A 51 3.06 -12.06 -27.05
C TYR A 51 2.98 -12.29 -25.54
N GLU A 52 1.89 -11.83 -24.95
CA GLU A 52 1.58 -12.08 -23.54
C GLU A 52 1.18 -13.56 -23.34
N LYS A 53 1.78 -14.18 -22.33
CA LYS A 53 1.52 -15.56 -21.91
C LYS A 53 1.30 -15.61 -20.41
N GLU A 54 0.65 -16.69 -19.98
CA GLU A 54 0.34 -16.95 -18.59
C GLU A 54 0.84 -18.35 -18.17
N LEU A 55 1.40 -18.42 -16.97
CA LEU A 55 1.69 -19.67 -16.26
C LEU A 55 0.98 -19.63 -14.92
N THR A 56 0.38 -20.76 -14.54
CA THR A 56 -0.30 -20.92 -13.26
C THR A 56 0.17 -22.22 -12.62
N ARG A 57 0.39 -22.17 -11.31
CA ARG A 57 0.60 -23.31 -10.43
C ARG A 57 -0.41 -23.26 -9.30
N SER A 58 -0.91 -24.43 -8.94
CA SER A 58 -1.90 -24.63 -7.88
C SER A 58 -1.36 -25.53 -6.77
N ASP A 59 -0.04 -25.57 -6.64
CA ASP A 59 0.62 -26.27 -5.55
C ASP A 59 0.36 -25.53 -4.23
N SER A 60 0.30 -26.28 -3.13
CA SER A 60 0.20 -25.68 -1.79
C SER A 60 1.44 -24.83 -1.53
N VAL A 61 1.24 -23.62 -1.02
CA VAL A 61 2.32 -22.70 -0.63
C VAL A 61 2.16 -22.44 0.86
N ALA A 62 2.97 -23.09 1.69
CA ALA A 62 2.82 -23.07 3.14
C ALA A 62 3.17 -21.71 3.77
N ASP A 63 4.19 -21.04 3.24
CA ASP A 63 4.71 -19.80 3.78
C ASP A 63 5.34 -18.90 2.69
N HIS A 64 5.85 -17.73 3.10
CA HIS A 64 6.51 -16.79 2.20
C HIS A 64 7.81 -17.30 1.59
N ARG A 65 8.47 -18.28 2.21
CA ARG A 65 9.66 -18.92 1.64
C ARG A 65 9.27 -19.72 0.42
N GLU A 66 8.26 -20.58 0.57
CA GLU A 66 7.70 -21.33 -0.56
C GLU A 66 7.08 -20.41 -1.62
N ALA A 67 6.52 -19.27 -1.22
CA ALA A 67 5.97 -18.28 -2.16
C ALA A 67 7.08 -17.66 -3.03
N ILE A 68 8.21 -17.30 -2.44
CA ILE A 68 9.37 -16.76 -3.17
C ILE A 68 9.98 -17.83 -4.08
N MET A 69 10.09 -19.08 -3.61
CA MET A 69 10.52 -20.19 -4.47
C MET A 69 9.58 -20.38 -5.67
N SER A 70 8.27 -20.42 -5.44
CA SER A 70 7.26 -20.55 -6.50
C SER A 70 7.36 -19.43 -7.54
N MET A 71 7.61 -18.19 -7.08
CA MET A 71 7.88 -17.05 -7.95
C MET A 71 9.13 -17.27 -8.80
N ILE A 72 10.26 -17.65 -8.19
CA ILE A 72 11.53 -17.88 -8.90
C ILE A 72 11.34 -18.97 -9.95
N GLU A 73 10.70 -20.09 -9.58
CA GLU A 73 10.46 -21.20 -10.50
C GLU A 73 9.53 -20.83 -11.66
N LEU A 74 8.52 -19.98 -11.44
CA LEU A 74 7.67 -19.46 -12.51
C LEU A 74 8.47 -18.57 -13.47
N LEU A 75 9.32 -17.68 -12.94
CA LEU A 75 10.16 -16.78 -13.75
C LEU A 75 11.26 -17.54 -14.52
N GLN A 76 11.76 -18.64 -13.98
CA GLN A 76 12.67 -19.55 -14.68
C GLN A 76 11.95 -20.35 -15.76
N ALA A 77 10.77 -20.89 -15.46
CA ALA A 77 9.97 -21.66 -16.42
C ALA A 77 9.50 -20.82 -17.61
N SER A 78 9.22 -19.53 -17.42
CA SER A 78 8.89 -18.59 -18.50
C SER A 78 10.11 -18.19 -19.34
N GLY A 79 11.33 -18.43 -18.84
CA GLY A 79 12.57 -17.92 -19.42
C GLY A 79 12.79 -16.42 -19.19
N THR A 80 11.92 -15.75 -18.41
CA THR A 80 12.04 -14.31 -18.14
C THR A 80 13.10 -14.00 -17.09
N LEU A 81 13.55 -14.98 -16.31
CA LEU A 81 14.72 -14.90 -15.42
C LEU A 81 15.34 -16.30 -15.34
N VAL A 82 16.45 -16.57 -16.05
CA VAL A 82 17.05 -17.91 -16.06
C VAL A 82 17.90 -18.10 -14.81
N ASP A 83 18.70 -17.09 -14.45
CA ASP A 83 19.56 -17.09 -13.27
C ASP A 83 19.38 -15.82 -12.44
N LEU A 84 19.48 -15.93 -11.11
CA LEU A 84 19.33 -14.79 -10.20
C LEU A 84 20.43 -13.73 -10.43
N SER A 85 21.60 -14.12 -10.93
CA SER A 85 22.70 -13.19 -11.29
C SER A 85 22.32 -12.19 -12.39
N GLU A 86 21.22 -12.41 -13.10
CA GLU A 86 20.68 -11.42 -14.04
C GLU A 86 20.02 -10.22 -13.34
N LEU A 87 19.75 -10.32 -12.03
CA LEU A 87 19.20 -9.22 -11.24
C LEU A 87 20.29 -8.22 -10.88
N ALA A 88 20.06 -6.94 -11.18
CA ALA A 88 20.88 -5.82 -10.69
C ALA A 88 20.46 -5.37 -9.28
N GLY A 89 19.22 -5.69 -8.88
CA GLY A 89 18.70 -5.34 -7.57
C GLY A 89 17.31 -5.90 -7.29
N VAL A 90 16.95 -5.94 -6.01
CA VAL A 90 15.61 -6.32 -5.53
C VAL A 90 15.02 -5.18 -4.71
N GLY A 91 13.90 -4.62 -5.15
CA GLY A 91 13.15 -3.61 -4.41
C GLY A 91 12.05 -4.25 -3.56
N HIS A 92 11.96 -3.88 -2.29
CA HIS A 92 10.95 -4.35 -1.35
C HIS A 92 10.05 -3.20 -0.93
N ARG A 93 8.74 -3.35 -1.13
CA ARG A 93 7.79 -2.47 -0.45
C ARG A 93 7.77 -2.81 1.03
N VAL A 94 8.01 -1.79 1.86
CA VAL A 94 7.86 -1.86 3.32
C VAL A 94 6.77 -0.89 3.73
N VAL A 95 5.82 -1.34 4.54
CA VAL A 95 4.65 -0.51 4.86
C VAL A 95 5.00 0.65 5.79
N HIS A 96 5.76 0.41 6.86
CA HIS A 96 6.02 1.45 7.86
C HIS A 96 7.52 1.70 8.06
N GLY A 97 7.95 2.93 7.78
CA GLY A 97 9.33 3.40 7.96
C GLY A 97 9.56 4.27 9.21
N GLY A 98 8.50 4.56 9.97
CA GLY A 98 8.60 5.41 11.15
C GLY A 98 9.06 6.82 10.81
N GLU A 99 9.68 7.51 11.78
CA GLU A 99 10.38 8.78 11.55
C GLU A 99 11.80 8.58 11.01
N THR A 100 12.33 7.35 11.10
CA THR A 100 13.70 7.00 10.73
C THR A 100 13.92 7.01 9.23
N PHE A 101 12.97 6.45 8.46
CA PHE A 101 13.14 6.21 7.03
C PHE A 101 12.36 7.20 6.17
N HIS A 102 13.08 8.17 5.61
CA HIS A 102 12.55 9.24 4.76
C HIS A 102 12.84 9.05 3.26
N GLN A 103 13.58 8.01 2.88
CA GLN A 103 13.91 7.69 1.49
C GLN A 103 14.20 6.19 1.33
N PRO A 104 14.19 5.64 0.10
CA PRO A 104 14.64 4.28 -0.15
C PRO A 104 16.06 4.04 0.39
N ILE A 105 16.28 2.87 0.99
CA ILE A 105 17.57 2.54 1.61
C ILE A 105 18.00 1.12 1.24
N GLN A 106 19.30 0.94 0.98
CA GLN A 106 19.86 -0.38 0.80
C GLN A 106 19.78 -1.16 2.11
N ILE A 107 19.30 -2.40 2.03
CA ILE A 107 19.06 -3.27 3.17
C ILE A 107 20.37 -3.91 3.62
N ASP A 108 20.60 -3.83 4.92
CA ASP A 108 21.57 -4.63 5.68
C ASP A 108 20.91 -5.10 7.00
N GLU A 109 21.65 -5.82 7.85
CA GLU A 109 21.12 -6.29 9.14
C GLU A 109 20.70 -5.14 10.07
N THR A 110 21.34 -3.97 10.00
CA THR A 110 20.95 -2.80 10.80
C THR A 110 19.59 -2.28 10.35
N ILE A 111 19.36 -2.22 9.05
CA ILE A 111 18.07 -1.82 8.48
C ILE A 111 16.97 -2.83 8.82
N ILE A 112 17.29 -4.13 8.80
CA ILE A 112 16.35 -5.18 9.19
C ILE A 112 15.90 -5.00 10.65
N THR A 113 16.84 -4.83 11.58
CA THR A 113 16.51 -4.59 12.99
C THR A 113 15.69 -3.31 13.16
N ALA A 114 16.03 -2.25 12.45
CA ALA A 114 15.27 -1.00 12.51
C ALA A 114 13.83 -1.15 11.94
N ILE A 115 13.59 -2.04 10.98
CA ILE A 115 12.23 -2.36 10.50
C ILE A 115 11.48 -3.23 11.53
N GLU A 116 12.18 -4.13 12.22
CA GLU A 116 11.62 -4.95 13.32
C GLU A 116 11.13 -4.09 14.48
N ASP A 117 11.90 -3.07 14.88
CA ASP A 117 11.51 -2.12 15.93
C ASP A 117 10.24 -1.31 15.57
N LEU A 118 9.90 -1.24 14.28
CA LEU A 118 8.69 -0.57 13.78
C LEU A 118 7.46 -1.50 13.68
N ILE A 119 7.59 -2.79 14.00
CA ILE A 119 6.47 -3.75 14.00
C ILE A 119 5.29 -3.25 14.86
N PRO A 120 5.47 -2.64 16.06
CA PRO A 120 4.34 -2.12 16.84
C PRO A 120 3.49 -1.08 16.09
N LEU A 121 4.05 -0.36 15.11
CA LEU A 121 3.33 0.62 14.29
C LEU A 121 2.59 -0.01 13.10
N ALA A 122 3.01 -1.21 12.66
CA ALA A 122 2.40 -1.93 11.54
C ALA A 122 2.44 -3.46 11.72
N PRO A 123 1.78 -4.00 12.75
CA PRO A 123 1.93 -5.41 13.16
C PRO A 123 1.42 -6.40 12.11
N LEU A 124 0.49 -6.00 11.25
CA LEU A 124 -0.07 -6.84 10.19
C LEU A 124 0.73 -6.80 8.87
N HIS A 125 1.76 -5.94 8.79
CA HIS A 125 2.43 -5.64 7.52
C HIS A 125 3.94 -5.78 7.60
N ASN A 126 4.60 -5.07 8.52
CA ASN A 126 6.07 -5.10 8.62
C ASN A 126 6.62 -6.52 8.84
N PRO A 127 5.99 -7.41 9.64
CA PRO A 127 6.46 -8.79 9.75
C PRO A 127 6.48 -9.53 8.41
N ALA A 128 5.43 -9.42 7.60
CA ALA A 128 5.39 -10.06 6.28
C ALA A 128 6.40 -9.45 5.30
N ASN A 129 6.63 -8.13 5.37
CA ASN A 129 7.68 -7.47 4.60
C ASN A 129 9.07 -8.03 4.98
N LEU A 130 9.36 -8.14 6.28
CA LEU A 130 10.61 -8.67 6.80
C LEU A 130 10.86 -10.13 6.42
N VAL A 131 9.85 -10.98 6.48
CA VAL A 131 9.99 -12.38 6.01
C VAL A 131 10.37 -12.39 4.53
N GLY A 132 9.69 -11.58 3.70
CA GLY A 132 10.03 -11.45 2.29
C GLY A 132 11.47 -10.97 2.04
N ILE A 133 11.92 -9.97 2.80
CA ILE A 133 13.29 -9.44 2.75
C ILE A 133 14.31 -10.52 3.13
N ARG A 134 14.13 -11.17 4.29
CA ARG A 134 15.07 -12.18 4.80
C ARG A 134 15.18 -13.35 3.82
N VAL A 135 14.06 -13.87 3.34
CA VAL A 135 14.05 -14.96 2.35
C VAL A 135 14.72 -14.54 1.04
N ALA A 136 14.42 -13.34 0.52
CA ALA A 136 15.07 -12.86 -0.69
C ALA A 136 16.59 -12.70 -0.50
N MET A 137 17.05 -12.28 0.68
CA MET A 137 18.47 -12.19 1.02
C MET A 137 19.15 -13.55 1.10
N GLU A 138 18.46 -14.60 1.53
CA GLU A 138 19.00 -15.96 1.50
C GLU A 138 19.24 -16.46 0.07
N TYR A 139 18.30 -16.22 -0.86
CA TYR A 139 18.44 -16.67 -2.26
C TYR A 139 19.34 -15.77 -3.12
N ALA A 140 19.43 -14.48 -2.78
CA ALA A 140 20.11 -13.47 -3.59
C ALA A 140 21.08 -12.61 -2.75
N ALA A 141 21.90 -13.25 -1.91
CA ALA A 141 22.79 -12.59 -0.95
C ALA A 141 23.79 -11.58 -1.56
N HIS A 142 24.20 -11.80 -2.81
CA HIS A 142 25.15 -10.92 -3.51
C HIS A 142 24.48 -9.78 -4.28
N ILE A 143 23.14 -9.74 -4.29
CA ILE A 143 22.36 -8.80 -5.08
C ILE A 143 21.87 -7.67 -4.17
N PRO A 144 22.11 -6.39 -4.52
CA PRO A 144 21.64 -5.27 -3.73
C PRO A 144 20.13 -5.33 -3.51
N GLN A 145 19.69 -5.21 -2.25
CA GLN A 145 18.27 -5.15 -1.90
C GLN A 145 17.95 -3.79 -1.31
N VAL A 146 16.80 -3.22 -1.67
CA VAL A 146 16.40 -1.86 -1.30
C VAL A 146 15.02 -1.89 -0.68
N ALA A 147 14.86 -1.32 0.51
CA ALA A 147 13.56 -1.10 1.12
C ALA A 147 12.99 0.25 0.66
N VAL A 148 11.73 0.24 0.22
CA VAL A 148 10.97 1.43 -0.20
C VAL A 148 9.74 1.55 0.70
N PHE A 149 9.69 2.63 1.48
CA PHE A 149 8.69 2.78 2.54
C PHE A 149 7.46 3.56 2.08
N ASP A 150 6.26 3.03 2.34
CA ASP A 150 5.01 3.73 2.04
C ASP A 150 4.86 5.05 2.82
N THR A 151 5.53 5.19 3.97
CA THR A 151 5.50 6.38 4.83
C THR A 151 6.52 7.47 4.44
N ALA A 152 7.52 7.15 3.60
CA ALA A 152 8.66 8.03 3.36
C ALA A 152 8.27 9.37 2.73
N PHE A 153 7.41 9.34 1.70
CA PHE A 153 6.96 10.56 1.00
C PHE A 153 6.24 11.55 1.91
N HIS A 154 5.63 11.04 2.99
CA HIS A 154 4.85 11.83 3.94
C HIS A 154 5.70 12.36 5.11
N GLN A 155 7.00 12.08 5.16
CA GLN A 155 7.88 12.64 6.20
C GLN A 155 8.04 14.17 6.10
N SER A 156 7.62 14.78 5.00
CA SER A 156 7.58 16.24 4.85
C SER A 156 6.36 16.90 5.51
N LEU A 157 5.43 16.13 6.10
CA LEU A 157 4.29 16.67 6.82
C LEU A 157 4.77 17.66 7.91
N PRO A 158 4.21 18.88 8.00
CA PRO A 158 4.50 19.79 9.09
C PRO A 158 3.86 19.31 10.41
N GLU A 159 4.40 19.74 11.56
CA GLU A 159 3.92 19.36 12.91
C GLU A 159 2.41 19.48 13.08
N HIS A 160 1.82 20.59 12.63
CA HIS A 160 0.38 20.82 12.76
C HIS A 160 -0.49 19.85 11.95
N ALA A 161 0.08 19.13 10.97
CA ALA A 161 -0.62 18.15 10.16
C ALA A 161 -0.44 16.71 10.68
N TYR A 162 0.67 16.43 11.39
CA TYR A 162 0.93 15.08 11.90
C TYR A 162 0.68 14.87 13.38
N ILE A 163 0.65 15.92 14.19
CA ILE A 163 0.31 15.81 15.61
C ILE A 163 -1.21 15.73 15.76
N TYR A 164 -1.70 14.62 16.32
CA TYR A 164 -3.09 14.53 16.74
C TYR A 164 -3.32 15.40 17.99
N ALA A 165 -4.54 15.92 18.14
CA ALA A 165 -4.97 16.68 19.32
C ALA A 165 -5.19 15.77 20.55
N LEU A 166 -4.14 15.06 20.95
CA LEU A 166 -4.04 14.16 22.08
C LEU A 166 -2.96 14.69 23.05
N PRO A 167 -2.85 14.16 24.29
CA PRO A 167 -1.73 14.49 25.17
C PRO A 167 -0.39 14.30 24.44
N TYR A 168 0.44 15.36 24.40
CA TYR A 168 1.67 15.39 23.61
C TYR A 168 2.67 14.28 23.99
N ALA A 169 2.65 13.84 25.25
CA ALA A 169 3.46 12.71 25.72
C ALA A 169 3.26 11.42 24.91
N LEU A 170 2.06 11.18 24.33
CA LEU A 170 1.82 10.02 23.47
C LEU A 170 2.64 10.09 22.16
N TYR A 171 2.91 11.29 21.65
CA TYR A 171 3.84 11.47 20.54
C TYR A 171 5.28 11.24 21.01
N GLU A 172 5.69 11.82 22.13
CA GLU A 172 7.08 11.71 22.62
C GLU A 172 7.47 10.27 22.95
N GLU A 173 6.62 9.57 23.69
CA GLU A 173 6.87 8.23 24.23
C GLU A 173 6.52 7.10 23.26
N HIS A 174 5.43 7.24 22.50
CA HIS A 174 4.89 6.16 21.66
C HIS A 174 4.87 6.49 20.17
N LYS A 175 5.34 7.69 19.78
CA LYS A 175 5.37 8.13 18.37
C LYS A 175 3.99 8.07 17.72
N VAL A 176 2.94 8.39 18.49
CA VAL A 176 1.57 8.55 17.99
C VAL A 176 1.50 9.83 17.16
N ARG A 177 1.55 9.67 15.85
CA ARG A 177 1.43 10.74 14.85
C ARG A 177 0.83 10.21 13.57
N ARG A 178 0.44 11.12 12.67
CA ARG A 178 0.18 10.77 11.27
C ARG A 178 1.49 10.38 10.59
N TYR A 179 1.50 9.20 9.98
CA TYR A 179 2.57 8.77 9.07
C TYR A 179 2.10 8.80 7.62
N GLY A 180 0.86 8.36 7.36
CA GLY A 180 0.33 8.22 6.01
C GLY A 180 0.96 7.06 5.23
N PHE A 181 0.21 6.53 4.26
CA PHE A 181 0.65 5.41 3.41
C PHE A 181 0.41 5.69 1.94
N HIS A 182 0.68 4.72 1.08
CA HIS A 182 0.69 4.90 -0.38
C HIS A 182 1.65 6.00 -0.86
N GLY A 183 2.68 6.35 -0.06
CA GLY A 183 3.62 7.43 -0.37
C GLY A 183 4.32 7.24 -1.71
N THR A 184 4.75 6.02 -2.04
CA THR A 184 5.34 5.69 -3.35
C THR A 184 4.38 6.00 -4.50
N SER A 185 3.09 5.68 -4.35
CA SER A 185 2.09 5.99 -5.37
C SER A 185 1.84 7.49 -5.50
N HIS A 186 1.65 8.19 -4.37
CA HIS A 186 1.42 9.63 -4.36
C HIS A 186 2.62 10.39 -4.97
N SER A 187 3.84 10.02 -4.58
CA SER A 187 5.08 10.56 -5.14
C SER A 187 5.17 10.33 -6.65
N TYR A 188 4.86 9.11 -7.11
CA TYR A 188 4.93 8.77 -8.54
C TYR A 188 3.93 9.59 -9.36
N VAL A 189 2.64 9.60 -8.99
CA VAL A 189 1.62 10.28 -9.78
C VAL A 189 1.76 11.81 -9.73
N ALA A 190 2.30 12.37 -8.64
CA ALA A 190 2.65 13.78 -8.58
C ALA A 190 3.78 14.13 -9.57
N GLN A 191 4.80 13.28 -9.66
CA GLN A 191 5.89 13.44 -10.64
C GLN A 191 5.37 13.31 -12.08
N GLN A 192 4.45 12.37 -12.36
CA GLN A 192 3.83 12.22 -13.67
C GLN A 192 2.96 13.44 -14.03
N ALA A 193 2.21 13.98 -13.07
CA ALA A 193 1.42 15.19 -13.27
C ALA A 193 2.32 16.41 -13.57
N ALA A 194 3.45 16.54 -12.88
CA ALA A 194 4.44 17.58 -13.17
C ALA A 194 4.99 17.47 -14.61
N HIS A 195 5.32 16.25 -15.04
CA HIS A 195 5.74 15.98 -16.41
C HIS A 195 4.65 16.33 -17.43
N TYR A 196 3.41 15.90 -17.19
CA TYR A 196 2.26 16.19 -18.06
C TYR A 196 1.97 17.69 -18.20
N LEU A 197 2.10 18.45 -17.11
CA LEU A 197 1.92 19.90 -17.09
C LEU A 197 3.14 20.68 -17.60
N ASN A 198 4.24 20.00 -17.91
CA ASN A 198 5.52 20.58 -18.30
C ASN A 198 5.98 21.69 -17.31
N LYS A 199 5.86 21.40 -16.01
CA LYS A 199 6.26 22.29 -14.91
C LYS A 199 7.09 21.51 -13.89
N PRO A 200 8.09 22.14 -13.24
CA PRO A 200 8.77 21.54 -12.10
C PRO A 200 7.78 21.22 -10.98
N LEU A 201 7.95 20.07 -10.32
CA LEU A 201 7.08 19.64 -9.23
C LEU A 201 7.08 20.64 -8.05
N GLU A 202 8.20 21.33 -7.85
CA GLU A 202 8.42 22.36 -6.84
C GLU A 202 7.59 23.63 -7.07
N GLN A 203 6.95 23.77 -8.23
CA GLN A 203 6.09 24.89 -8.61
C GLN A 203 4.60 24.53 -8.64
N LEU A 204 4.24 23.33 -8.18
CA LEU A 204 2.88 22.81 -8.25
C LEU A 204 2.29 22.55 -6.86
N ASN A 205 1.00 22.86 -6.75
CA ASN A 205 0.13 22.41 -5.68
C ASN A 205 -0.84 21.36 -6.22
N ILE A 206 -0.71 20.12 -5.75
CA ILE A 206 -1.40 18.95 -6.31
C ILE A 206 -2.20 18.28 -5.21
N ILE A 207 -3.42 17.88 -5.51
CA ILE A 207 -4.15 16.88 -4.71
C ILE A 207 -4.07 15.56 -5.46
N THR A 208 -3.60 14.50 -4.81
CA THR A 208 -3.52 13.17 -5.41
C THR A 208 -4.46 12.21 -4.68
N LEU A 209 -5.23 11.42 -5.42
CA LEU A 209 -6.23 10.49 -4.92
C LEU A 209 -5.83 9.08 -5.34
N HIS A 210 -5.22 8.33 -4.43
CA HIS A 210 -4.98 6.91 -4.65
C HIS A 210 -6.25 6.13 -4.28
N LEU A 211 -7.03 5.71 -5.27
CA LEU A 211 -8.32 5.05 -5.07
C LEU A 211 -8.26 3.57 -5.49
N GLY A 212 -8.02 2.69 -4.51
CA GLY A 212 -8.08 1.24 -4.67
C GLY A 212 -8.87 0.59 -3.55
N ASN A 213 -8.59 -0.69 -3.27
CA ASN A 213 -9.19 -1.37 -2.10
C ASN A 213 -8.79 -0.67 -0.79
N GLY A 214 -7.57 -0.13 -0.73
CA GLY A 214 -7.22 0.97 0.17
C GLY A 214 -7.30 2.29 -0.57
N ALA A 215 -7.80 3.32 0.09
CA ALA A 215 -7.95 4.65 -0.51
C ALA A 215 -7.30 5.72 0.35
N SER A 216 -6.52 6.61 -0.26
CA SER A 216 -5.95 7.78 0.41
C SER A 216 -5.93 9.01 -0.50
N ALA A 217 -6.01 10.18 0.12
CA ALA A 217 -5.76 11.46 -0.51
C ALA A 217 -4.48 12.07 0.06
N ALA A 218 -3.72 12.82 -0.73
CA ALA A 218 -2.59 13.62 -0.25
C ALA A 218 -2.61 15.03 -0.85
N ALA A 219 -2.31 16.03 -0.01
CA ALA A 219 -2.09 17.42 -0.40
C ALA A 219 -0.58 17.67 -0.55
N ILE A 220 -0.15 18.08 -1.74
CA ILE A 220 1.25 18.27 -2.09
C ILE A 220 1.45 19.73 -2.45
N LYS A 221 2.34 20.42 -1.74
CA LYS A 221 2.67 21.83 -1.93
C LYS A 221 4.13 21.96 -2.32
N ASN A 222 4.42 22.55 -3.49
CA ASN A 222 5.78 22.73 -3.99
C ASN A 222 6.60 21.44 -3.91
N GLY A 223 6.00 20.33 -4.35
CA GLY A 223 6.60 18.99 -4.36
C GLY A 223 6.76 18.28 -3.02
N LYS A 224 6.28 18.86 -1.92
CA LYS A 224 6.30 18.23 -0.60
C LYS A 224 4.89 17.87 -0.15
N CYS A 225 4.70 16.68 0.41
CA CYS A 225 3.45 16.31 1.05
C CYS A 225 3.26 17.17 2.32
N ILE A 226 2.13 17.89 2.41
CA ILE A 226 1.78 18.73 3.55
C ILE A 226 0.57 18.20 4.34
N ASP A 227 -0.20 17.27 3.76
CA ASP A 227 -1.28 16.56 4.44
C ASP A 227 -1.59 15.23 3.71
N THR A 228 -2.09 14.23 4.41
CA THR A 228 -2.49 12.92 3.87
C THR A 228 -3.61 12.30 4.69
N SER A 229 -4.56 11.63 4.06
CA SER A 229 -5.80 11.23 4.74
C SER A 229 -5.59 10.07 5.70
N MET A 230 -4.63 9.19 5.39
CA MET A 230 -4.29 8.08 6.28
C MET A 230 -3.44 8.55 7.45
N GLY A 231 -3.60 7.85 8.57
CA GLY A 231 -3.17 8.28 9.89
C GLY A 231 -1.87 7.67 10.38
N LEU A 232 -1.86 7.35 11.68
CA LEU A 232 -0.96 6.40 12.30
C LEU A 232 -1.01 5.04 11.59
N THR A 233 -2.24 4.62 11.22
CA THR A 233 -2.50 3.37 10.52
C THR A 233 -3.23 3.63 9.20
N PRO A 234 -3.29 2.65 8.28
CA PRO A 234 -4.04 2.77 7.04
C PRO A 234 -5.58 2.80 7.20
N LEU A 235 -6.10 2.91 8.43
CA LEU A 235 -7.54 2.88 8.72
C LEU A 235 -8.20 4.25 8.55
N GLU A 236 -7.52 5.34 8.92
CA GLU A 236 -8.06 6.70 8.88
C GLU A 236 -8.27 7.18 7.43
N GLY A 237 -9.23 8.08 7.24
CA GLY A 237 -9.38 8.83 6.00
C GLY A 237 -10.61 8.47 5.20
N LEU A 238 -10.38 8.13 3.93
CA LEU A 238 -11.41 7.81 2.96
C LEU A 238 -12.14 6.51 3.31
N VAL A 239 -13.35 6.36 2.78
CA VAL A 239 -14.05 5.06 2.77
C VAL A 239 -13.28 4.13 1.84
N MET A 240 -13.11 2.87 2.26
CA MET A 240 -12.32 1.87 1.53
C MET A 240 -13.14 0.59 1.33
N GLY A 241 -12.52 -0.44 0.73
CA GLY A 241 -13.21 -1.71 0.46
C GLY A 241 -13.79 -2.35 1.72
N THR A 242 -12.96 -2.56 2.74
CA THR A 242 -13.34 -3.18 4.03
C THR A 242 -13.01 -2.35 5.26
N ARG A 243 -12.33 -1.22 5.06
CA ARG A 243 -11.93 -0.29 6.13
C ARG A 243 -12.93 0.84 6.26
N SER A 244 -13.22 1.24 7.50
CA SER A 244 -14.21 2.28 7.80
C SER A 244 -13.86 3.65 7.24
N GLY A 245 -12.58 4.02 7.24
CA GLY A 245 -12.18 5.42 7.17
C GLY A 245 -12.57 6.18 8.45
N ASP A 246 -12.75 7.48 8.33
CA ASP A 246 -13.10 8.36 9.45
C ASP A 246 -14.44 8.03 10.10
N LEU A 247 -14.42 7.95 11.44
CA LEU A 247 -15.59 7.83 12.30
C LEU A 247 -15.40 8.61 13.60
N ASP A 248 -16.48 8.80 14.36
CA ASP A 248 -16.40 9.36 15.70
C ASP A 248 -15.73 8.34 16.66
N PRO A 249 -14.59 8.67 17.30
CA PRO A 249 -13.92 7.76 18.24
C PRO A 249 -14.83 7.24 19.37
N ALA A 250 -15.87 8.00 19.75
CA ALA A 250 -16.82 7.57 20.79
C ALA A 250 -17.63 6.32 20.40
N ILE A 251 -17.77 6.03 19.10
CA ILE A 251 -18.44 4.82 18.59
C ILE A 251 -17.75 3.55 19.10
N LEU A 252 -16.43 3.55 19.23
CA LEU A 252 -15.68 2.36 19.69
C LEU A 252 -16.04 2.02 21.14
N PHE A 253 -16.13 3.02 22.01
CA PHE A 253 -16.55 2.83 23.41
C PHE A 253 -18.02 2.43 23.51
N TYR A 254 -18.87 3.00 22.65
CA TYR A 254 -20.27 2.63 22.58
C TYR A 254 -20.43 1.15 22.19
N LEU A 255 -19.78 0.71 21.10
CA LEU A 255 -19.85 -0.67 20.64
C LEU A 255 -19.23 -1.65 21.65
N GLY A 256 -18.14 -1.27 22.31
CA GLY A 256 -17.56 -2.10 23.37
C GLY A 256 -18.50 -2.30 24.56
N ARG A 257 -19.27 -1.28 24.94
CA ARG A 257 -20.23 -1.35 26.05
C ARG A 257 -21.53 -2.05 25.67
N GLU A 258 -22.12 -1.67 24.54
CA GLU A 258 -23.46 -2.11 24.13
C GLU A 258 -23.44 -3.45 23.39
N CYS A 259 -22.40 -3.71 22.60
CA CYS A 259 -22.26 -4.94 21.83
C CYS A 259 -21.25 -5.93 22.45
N GLY A 260 -20.59 -5.55 23.55
CA GLY A 260 -19.60 -6.39 24.24
C GLY A 260 -18.35 -6.68 23.39
N LEU A 261 -18.04 -5.84 22.40
CA LEU A 261 -16.87 -6.04 21.54
C LEU A 261 -15.58 -5.70 22.29
N ASP A 262 -14.63 -6.61 22.27
CA ASP A 262 -13.26 -6.35 22.74
C ASP A 262 -12.41 -5.65 21.67
N LEU A 263 -11.14 -5.38 21.99
CA LEU A 263 -10.24 -4.66 21.09
C LEU A 263 -9.97 -5.41 19.78
N GLU A 264 -9.91 -6.75 19.81
CA GLU A 264 -9.64 -7.56 18.63
C GLU A 264 -10.87 -7.62 17.71
N ALA A 265 -12.06 -7.74 18.30
CA ALA A 265 -13.33 -7.66 17.58
C ALA A 265 -13.54 -6.27 16.97
N LEU A 266 -13.20 -5.20 17.69
CA LEU A 266 -13.24 -3.83 17.16
C LEU A 266 -12.24 -3.64 16.00
N ASP A 267 -11.01 -4.12 16.14
CA ASP A 267 -10.02 -4.04 15.06
C ASP A 267 -10.50 -4.79 13.80
N THR A 268 -11.04 -5.99 13.99
CA THR A 268 -11.62 -6.80 12.91
C THR A 268 -12.81 -6.09 12.25
N LEU A 269 -13.73 -5.55 13.06
CA LEU A 269 -14.88 -4.80 12.58
C LEU A 269 -14.43 -3.64 11.68
N LEU A 270 -13.49 -2.82 12.16
CA LEU A 270 -13.04 -1.62 11.46
C LEU A 270 -12.19 -1.92 10.22
N ASN A 271 -11.40 -3.00 10.21
CA ASN A 271 -10.49 -3.32 9.10
C ASN A 271 -11.06 -4.29 8.07
N LYS A 272 -11.98 -5.19 8.45
CA LYS A 272 -12.41 -6.34 7.63
C LYS A 272 -13.91 -6.38 7.34
N GLU A 273 -14.73 -5.71 8.13
CA GLU A 273 -16.19 -5.78 8.07
C GLU A 273 -16.87 -4.43 7.83
N SER A 274 -16.10 -3.35 7.73
CA SER A 274 -16.58 -1.99 7.49
C SER A 274 -16.44 -1.56 6.03
N GLY A 275 -16.47 -0.25 5.77
CA GLY A 275 -16.26 0.30 4.43
C GLY A 275 -17.41 -0.02 3.48
N LEU A 276 -17.09 -0.17 2.20
CA LEU A 276 -18.07 -0.56 1.17
C LEU A 276 -18.75 -1.89 1.52
N LYS A 277 -17.96 -2.88 1.95
CA LYS A 277 -18.46 -4.20 2.36
C LYS A 277 -19.48 -4.10 3.50
N GLY A 278 -19.20 -3.28 4.51
CA GLY A 278 -20.12 -3.10 5.63
C GLY A 278 -21.45 -2.47 5.23
N ILE A 279 -21.51 -1.73 4.13
CA ILE A 279 -22.72 -1.04 3.67
C ILE A 279 -23.53 -1.92 2.70
N CYS A 280 -22.87 -2.50 1.68
CA CYS A 280 -23.54 -3.19 0.58
C CYS A 280 -23.13 -4.66 0.41
N GLY A 281 -22.32 -5.22 1.30
CA GLY A 281 -21.93 -6.63 1.29
C GLY A 281 -20.77 -7.00 0.36
N ASP A 282 -20.28 -6.06 -0.46
CA ASP A 282 -19.19 -6.26 -1.42
C ASP A 282 -18.11 -5.16 -1.25
N ASN A 283 -16.86 -5.45 -1.62
CA ASN A 283 -15.75 -4.50 -1.60
C ASN A 283 -15.14 -4.21 -2.99
N ASP A 284 -15.59 -4.89 -4.04
CA ASP A 284 -15.17 -4.63 -5.41
C ASP A 284 -16.03 -3.51 -6.00
N MET A 285 -15.40 -2.35 -6.24
CA MET A 285 -16.06 -1.17 -6.80
C MET A 285 -16.79 -1.46 -8.13
N ARG A 286 -16.30 -2.41 -8.93
CA ARG A 286 -16.95 -2.79 -10.20
C ARG A 286 -18.27 -3.52 -9.95
N ALA A 287 -18.28 -4.47 -9.01
CA ALA A 287 -19.48 -5.21 -8.64
C ALA A 287 -20.53 -4.27 -8.03
N ILE A 288 -20.09 -3.37 -7.15
CA ILE A 288 -20.96 -2.37 -6.50
C ILE A 288 -21.54 -1.41 -7.55
N THR A 289 -20.74 -0.93 -8.50
CA THR A 289 -21.23 -0.03 -9.57
C THR A 289 -22.29 -0.72 -10.43
N ASN A 290 -22.04 -1.96 -10.86
CA ASN A 290 -23.00 -2.73 -11.62
C ASN A 290 -24.31 -2.98 -10.85
N ALA A 291 -24.23 -3.28 -9.54
CA ALA A 291 -25.40 -3.46 -8.70
C ALA A 291 -26.20 -2.15 -8.55
N ALA A 292 -25.51 -1.01 -8.37
CA ALA A 292 -26.14 0.30 -8.30
C ALA A 292 -26.85 0.68 -9.61
N GLU A 293 -26.24 0.40 -10.76
CA GLU A 293 -26.85 0.59 -12.09
C GLU A 293 -28.09 -0.29 -12.30
N GLN A 294 -28.15 -1.45 -11.64
CA GLN A 294 -29.31 -2.35 -11.63
C GLN A 294 -30.37 -1.95 -10.59
N GLY A 295 -30.16 -0.87 -9.83
CA GLY A 295 -31.10 -0.31 -8.87
C GLY A 295 -30.94 -0.80 -7.43
N ASP A 296 -29.83 -1.43 -7.07
CA ASP A 296 -29.54 -1.80 -5.68
C ASP A 296 -29.34 -0.54 -4.81
N SER A 297 -30.22 -0.35 -3.83
CA SER A 297 -30.22 0.84 -2.97
C SER A 297 -29.04 0.92 -2.01
N GLN A 298 -28.52 -0.22 -1.53
CA GLN A 298 -27.37 -0.26 -0.65
C GLN A 298 -26.08 0.02 -1.42
N ALA A 299 -25.95 -0.50 -2.64
CA ALA A 299 -24.83 -0.19 -3.53
C ALA A 299 -24.83 1.31 -3.90
N MET A 300 -25.98 1.88 -4.26
CA MET A 300 -26.10 3.33 -4.51
C MET A 300 -25.73 4.16 -3.28
N LEU A 301 -26.14 3.74 -2.08
CA LEU A 301 -25.78 4.40 -0.82
C LEU A 301 -24.26 4.33 -0.56
N ALA A 302 -23.65 3.16 -0.75
CA ALA A 302 -22.21 2.97 -0.56
C ALA A 302 -21.38 3.89 -1.48
N LEU A 303 -21.74 3.96 -2.76
CA LEU A 303 -21.11 4.87 -3.73
C LEU A 303 -21.31 6.34 -3.35
N THR A 304 -22.51 6.70 -2.90
CA THR A 304 -22.82 8.07 -2.48
C THR A 304 -21.97 8.49 -1.30
N ILE A 305 -21.85 7.64 -0.28
CA ILE A 305 -21.02 7.88 0.91
C ILE A 305 -19.54 7.99 0.52
N PHE A 306 -19.04 7.07 -0.32
CA PHE A 306 -17.66 7.08 -0.82
C PHE A 306 -17.32 8.41 -1.52
N CYS A 307 -18.13 8.80 -2.51
CA CYS A 307 -17.95 10.04 -3.28
C CYS A 307 -18.10 11.29 -2.40
N TYR A 308 -19.02 11.28 -1.43
CA TYR A 308 -19.21 12.40 -0.51
C TYR A 308 -17.98 12.60 0.38
N ARG A 309 -17.43 11.51 0.96
CA ARG A 309 -16.21 11.57 1.78
C ARG A 309 -15.02 12.07 0.96
N LEU A 310 -14.86 11.55 -0.26
CA LEU A 310 -13.81 11.98 -1.19
C LEU A 310 -13.90 13.48 -1.49
N LYS A 311 -15.09 13.99 -1.82
CA LYS A 311 -15.32 15.42 -2.10
C LYS A 311 -14.96 16.30 -0.89
N LYS A 312 -15.27 15.86 0.33
CA LYS A 312 -14.89 16.59 1.55
C LYS A 312 -13.36 16.69 1.69
N TYR A 313 -12.63 15.61 1.45
CA TYR A 313 -11.16 15.62 1.50
C TYR A 313 -10.55 16.55 0.45
N ILE A 314 -11.07 16.52 -0.78
CA ILE A 314 -10.66 17.47 -1.83
C ILE A 314 -10.86 18.90 -1.35
N GLY A 315 -12.05 19.24 -0.84
CA GLY A 315 -12.33 20.58 -0.32
C GLY A 315 -11.41 21.00 0.84
N ALA A 316 -11.14 20.10 1.78
CA ALA A 316 -10.22 20.34 2.89
C ALA A 316 -8.79 20.62 2.38
N TYR A 317 -8.31 19.85 1.42
CA TYR A 317 -6.97 20.01 0.87
C TYR A 317 -6.84 21.21 -0.06
N MET A 318 -7.89 21.59 -0.76
CA MET A 318 -7.93 22.88 -1.47
C MET A 318 -7.75 24.04 -0.49
N ALA A 319 -8.42 24.00 0.66
CA ALA A 319 -8.28 25.01 1.70
C ALA A 319 -6.87 25.01 2.33
N ALA A 320 -6.30 23.83 2.60
CA ALA A 320 -4.95 23.71 3.16
C ALA A 320 -3.86 24.22 2.18
N LEU A 321 -4.03 23.99 0.87
CA LEU A 321 -3.06 24.41 -0.14
C LEU A 321 -3.16 25.91 -0.47
N GLY A 322 -4.36 26.48 -0.40
CA GLY A 322 -4.64 27.88 -0.78
C GLY A 322 -4.71 28.13 -2.29
N GLY A 323 -4.39 27.13 -3.10
CA GLY A 323 -4.49 27.10 -4.56
C GLY A 323 -4.08 25.72 -5.06
N VAL A 324 -4.76 25.19 -6.07
CA VAL A 324 -4.53 23.83 -6.60
C VAL A 324 -4.36 23.89 -8.11
N ASP A 325 -3.23 23.42 -8.61
CA ASP A 325 -2.93 23.36 -10.04
C ASP A 325 -3.60 22.16 -10.72
N CYS A 326 -3.63 21.01 -10.05
CA CYS A 326 -4.33 19.82 -10.54
C CYS A 326 -4.78 18.87 -9.42
N ILE A 327 -5.77 18.05 -9.76
CA ILE A 327 -6.21 16.90 -8.98
C ILE A 327 -5.92 15.67 -9.83
N VAL A 328 -5.22 14.69 -9.25
CA VAL A 328 -4.86 13.41 -9.89
C VAL A 328 -5.64 12.29 -9.25
#